data_AF-A0A7X3RY05-F1
#
_entry.id   AF-A0A7X3RY05-F1
#
_cell.length_a   1.000
_cell.length_b   1.000
_cell.length_c   1.000
_cell.angle_alpha   90.00
_cell.angle_beta   90.00
_cell.angle_gamma   90.00
#
_symmetry.space_group_name_H-M   'P 1'
#
loop_
_entity.id
_entity.type
_entity.pdbx_description
1 polymer ?
#
loop_
_entity_poly.entity_id
_entity_poly.type
_entity_poly.pdbx_seq_one_letter_code
_entity_poly.pdbx_strand_id
1 'polypeptide(L)'
;MLRFGWKVAEKGSSFKLFGKKKGNSSFGLIGPTFLDDLFGGVVSAIVILPMALAFGVASGLGPVAGIYGAVAVGFFAATFGGTPAQISGPTGPMTIAMAAIVTLYAHDLATAFTIVMLAGLIQISLGFLRVGRFVGYTPYSVISGFMTGIGAIIIILQVVTILGAEPIPGGPLVQIAAWPEAIANPNPHDLAVGLIALAICIFWPRRIRRFLPPALAALTIGTCIALFGLNEARTMGAIPAGLPAFQVPQIGLESIGHFLEPALILALLGSIDSLLTSLIADSQTRTRHNPDRELVG
;
A
#
# COMPACT_ATOMS: atom_id res chain seq x y z
N MET A 1 -18.49 3.39 -32.95
CA MET A 1 -19.52 2.50 -32.36
C MET A 1 -18.91 1.12 -32.18
N LEU A 2 -18.18 0.88 -31.08
CA LEU A 2 -17.60 -0.42 -30.73
C LEU A 2 -17.80 -0.63 -29.22
N ARG A 3 -18.79 -1.46 -28.88
CA ARG A 3 -19.12 -1.86 -27.51
C ARG A 3 -18.19 -3.01 -27.11
N PHE A 4 -17.19 -2.75 -26.27
CA PHE A 4 -16.49 -3.82 -25.55
C PHE A 4 -17.37 -4.27 -24.38
N GLY A 5 -18.18 -5.31 -24.63
CA GLY A 5 -18.99 -5.96 -23.62
C GLY A 5 -18.12 -6.83 -22.70
N TRP A 6 -17.89 -6.35 -21.48
CA TRP A 6 -17.39 -7.19 -20.39
C TRP A 6 -18.53 -8.10 -19.93
N LYS A 7 -18.53 -9.36 -20.40
CA LYS A 7 -19.35 -10.41 -19.81
C LYS A 7 -18.75 -10.79 -18.47
N VAL A 8 -19.35 -10.29 -17.39
CA VAL A 8 -19.17 -10.82 -16.04
C VAL A 8 -19.57 -12.30 -16.10
N ALA A 9 -18.61 -13.20 -15.88
CA ALA A 9 -18.85 -14.62 -15.80
C ALA A 9 -19.57 -14.92 -14.47
N GLU A 10 -20.89 -14.80 -14.46
CA GLU A 10 -21.74 -15.50 -13.50
C GLU A 10 -21.60 -17.01 -13.76
N LYS A 11 -20.86 -17.69 -12.89
CA LYS A 11 -21.07 -19.13 -12.65
C LYS A 11 -20.81 -19.41 -11.18
N GLY A 12 -21.93 -19.45 -10.43
CA GLY A 12 -21.97 -19.95 -9.07
C GLY A 12 -21.42 -21.38 -9.04
N SER A 13 -20.44 -21.60 -8.18
CA SER A 13 -20.15 -22.92 -7.63
C SER A 13 -20.61 -22.91 -6.18
N SER A 14 -21.89 -23.23 -5.99
CA SER A 14 -22.44 -23.48 -4.66
C SER A 14 -21.70 -24.68 -4.05
N PHE A 15 -20.92 -24.42 -3.01
CA PHE A 15 -20.39 -25.45 -2.12
C PHE A 15 -21.57 -26.00 -1.30
N LYS A 16 -22.02 -27.22 -1.61
CA LYS A 16 -22.87 -28.03 -0.74
C LYS A 16 -21.96 -29.04 -0.03
N LEU A 17 -21.53 -28.69 1.17
CA LEU A 17 -21.04 -29.65 2.15
C LEU A 17 -21.97 -29.58 3.36
N PHE A 18 -22.47 -30.75 3.75
CA PHE A 18 -23.49 -31.03 4.75
C PHE A 18 -24.94 -30.75 4.33
N GLY A 19 -25.63 -31.84 3.99
CA GLY A 19 -27.08 -31.88 3.96
C GLY A 19 -27.64 -31.74 5.38
N LYS A 20 -28.49 -30.73 5.57
CA LYS A 20 -29.57 -30.78 6.55
C LYS A 20 -30.80 -30.06 6.00
N LYS A 21 -31.95 -30.65 6.34
CA LYS A 21 -33.28 -30.52 5.74
C LYS A 21 -33.81 -29.08 5.61
N LYS A 22 -34.66 -28.90 4.58
CA LYS A 22 -35.63 -27.80 4.41
C LYS A 22 -36.44 -27.57 5.69
N GLY A 23 -36.58 -26.29 6.08
CA GLY A 23 -37.59 -25.83 7.03
C GLY A 23 -37.42 -24.35 7.40
N ASN A 24 -38.33 -23.52 6.90
CA ASN A 24 -38.72 -22.16 7.33
C ASN A 24 -37.69 -21.00 7.43
N SER A 25 -37.93 -20.01 6.56
CA SER A 25 -37.94 -18.56 6.82
C SER A 25 -37.18 -18.02 8.05
N SER A 26 -35.98 -17.49 7.82
CA SER A 26 -35.45 -16.32 8.53
C SER A 26 -34.21 -15.79 7.81
N PHE A 27 -34.24 -14.49 7.47
CA PHE A 27 -33.06 -13.69 7.17
C PHE A 27 -31.97 -13.96 8.22
N GLY A 28 -30.83 -14.50 7.79
CA GLY A 28 -29.67 -14.74 8.66
C GLY A 28 -28.43 -14.14 8.03
N LEU A 29 -28.08 -12.93 8.47
CA LEU A 29 -26.73 -12.37 8.37
C LEU A 29 -25.76 -13.38 9.00
N ILE A 30 -25.01 -14.12 8.19
CA ILE A 30 -23.83 -14.83 8.69
C ILE A 30 -22.74 -13.76 8.75
N GLY A 31 -22.55 -13.16 9.93
CA GLY A 31 -21.39 -12.31 10.20
C GLY A 31 -20.08 -13.09 10.01
N PRO A 32 -18.94 -12.41 9.82
CA PRO A 32 -17.66 -13.10 9.66
C PRO A 32 -17.43 -13.99 10.89
N THR A 33 -17.09 -15.26 10.65
CA THR A 33 -16.64 -16.10 11.76
C THR A 33 -15.21 -15.69 12.12
N PHE A 34 -14.81 -15.82 13.39
CA PHE A 34 -13.43 -15.54 13.83
C PHE A 34 -12.36 -16.20 12.92
N LEU A 35 -12.69 -17.36 12.35
CA LEU A 35 -11.84 -18.04 11.39
C LEU A 35 -11.71 -17.28 10.07
N ASP A 36 -12.80 -16.73 9.53
CA ASP A 36 -12.78 -15.94 8.30
C ASP A 36 -11.93 -14.68 8.47
N ASP A 37 -12.06 -13.98 9.60
CA ASP A 37 -11.24 -12.80 9.93
C ASP A 37 -9.78 -13.17 10.14
N LEU A 38 -9.49 -14.29 10.80
CA LEU A 38 -8.12 -14.79 10.98
C LEU A 38 -7.48 -15.15 9.63
N PHE A 39 -8.20 -15.88 8.76
CA PHE A 39 -7.71 -16.21 7.42
C PHE A 39 -7.52 -14.96 6.56
N GLY A 40 -8.48 -14.02 6.60
CA GLY A 40 -8.38 -12.75 5.91
C GLY A 40 -7.18 -11.94 6.35
N GLY A 41 -6.97 -11.81 7.67
CA GLY A 41 -5.84 -11.11 8.25
C GLY A 41 -4.48 -11.73 7.88
N VAL A 42 -4.35 -13.06 7.97
CA VAL A 42 -3.12 -13.77 7.61
C VAL A 42 -2.81 -13.61 6.12
N VAL A 43 -3.79 -13.78 5.23
CA VAL A 43 -3.59 -13.59 3.78
C VAL A 43 -3.21 -12.14 3.48
N SER A 44 -3.84 -11.18 4.13
CA SER A 44 -3.55 -9.76 3.97
C SER A 44 -2.13 -9.40 4.41
N ALA A 45 -1.69 -9.92 5.57
CA ALA A 45 -0.33 -9.74 6.06
C ALA A 45 0.73 -10.32 5.09
N ILE A 46 0.47 -11.50 4.54
CA ILE A 46 1.35 -12.13 3.54
C ILE A 46 1.46 -11.28 2.26
N VAL A 47 0.36 -10.66 1.82
CA VAL A 47 0.35 -9.80 0.62
C VAL A 47 1.02 -8.45 0.86
N ILE A 48 0.87 -7.89 2.07
CA ILE A 48 1.43 -6.58 2.43
C ILE A 48 2.94 -6.62 2.62
N LEU A 49 3.50 -7.71 3.13
CA LEU A 49 4.92 -7.78 3.49
C LEU A 49 5.87 -7.39 2.34
N PRO A 50 5.74 -7.93 1.10
CA PRO A 50 6.57 -7.49 -0.02
C PRO A 50 6.38 -6.01 -0.39
N MET A 51 5.14 -5.51 -0.31
CA MET A 51 4.83 -4.11 -0.63
C MET A 51 5.44 -3.15 0.41
N ALA A 52 5.35 -3.49 1.69
CA ALA A 52 5.91 -2.71 2.78
C ALA A 52 7.43 -2.57 2.65
N LEU A 53 8.13 -3.65 2.31
CA LEU A 53 9.57 -3.63 2.03
C LEU A 53 9.92 -2.68 0.87
N ALA A 54 9.24 -2.85 -0.26
CA ALA A 54 9.48 -2.06 -1.47
C ALA A 54 9.23 -0.56 -1.24
N PHE A 55 8.13 -0.22 -0.57
CA PHE A 55 7.78 1.16 -0.23
C PHE A 55 8.67 1.76 0.84
N GLY A 56 9.15 0.97 1.81
CA GLY A 56 10.17 1.43 2.75
C GLY A 56 11.45 1.87 2.04
N VAL A 57 11.95 1.06 1.10
CA VAL A 57 13.14 1.42 0.29
C VAL A 57 12.86 2.62 -0.61
N ALA A 58 11.72 2.64 -1.30
CA ALA A 58 11.38 3.73 -2.22
C ALA A 58 11.12 5.08 -1.52
N SER A 59 10.79 5.09 -0.22
CA SER A 59 10.69 6.33 0.57
C SER A 59 12.04 6.89 1.01
N GLY A 60 13.14 6.16 0.82
CA GLY A 60 14.48 6.54 1.29
C GLY A 60 14.73 6.24 2.78
N LEU A 61 13.73 5.76 3.54
CA LEU A 61 13.88 5.40 4.95
C LEU A 61 14.37 3.96 5.18
N GLY A 62 14.32 3.14 4.14
CA GLY A 62 14.75 1.74 4.17
C GLY A 62 13.64 0.74 4.48
N PRO A 63 13.92 -0.56 4.29
CA PRO A 63 12.92 -1.63 4.35
C PRO A 63 12.29 -1.80 5.75
N VAL A 64 13.08 -1.54 6.79
CA VAL A 64 12.66 -1.64 8.19
C VAL A 64 11.54 -0.65 8.50
N ALA A 65 11.69 0.61 8.08
CA ALA A 65 10.68 1.63 8.27
C ALA A 65 9.35 1.26 7.59
N GLY A 66 9.43 0.63 6.40
CA GLY A 66 8.26 0.14 5.69
C GLY A 66 7.51 -0.97 6.44
N ILE A 67 8.23 -1.97 6.97
CA ILE A 67 7.62 -3.06 7.77
C ILE A 67 6.98 -2.52 9.04
N TYR A 68 7.72 -1.73 9.83
CA TYR A 68 7.19 -1.20 11.09
C TYR A 68 6.06 -0.20 10.86
N GLY A 69 6.12 0.59 9.79
CA GLY A 69 5.02 1.44 9.35
C GLY A 69 3.76 0.62 9.02
N ALA A 70 3.89 -0.47 8.27
CA ALA A 70 2.76 -1.35 7.96
C ALA A 70 2.15 -2.00 9.21
N VAL A 71 2.98 -2.45 10.14
CA VAL A 71 2.50 -3.04 11.41
C VAL A 71 1.79 -2.00 12.26
N ALA A 72 2.41 -0.83 12.48
CA ALA A 72 1.85 0.21 13.33
C ALA A 72 0.56 0.79 12.73
N VAL A 73 0.59 1.24 11.48
CA VAL A 73 -0.58 1.81 10.80
C VAL A 73 -1.69 0.77 10.68
N GLY A 74 -1.36 -0.47 10.30
CA GLY A 74 -2.34 -1.54 10.21
C GLY A 74 -3.02 -1.85 11.54
N PHE A 75 -2.27 -1.89 12.64
CA PHE A 75 -2.81 -2.15 13.97
C PHE A 75 -3.69 -1.00 14.49
N PHE A 76 -3.19 0.23 14.46
CA PHE A 76 -3.91 1.39 15.00
C PHE A 76 -5.14 1.72 14.15
N ALA A 77 -5.02 1.75 12.81
CA ALA A 77 -6.16 2.02 11.95
C ALA A 77 -7.23 0.92 12.01
N ALA A 78 -6.85 -0.36 12.10
CA ALA A 78 -7.85 -1.43 12.25
C ALA A 78 -8.58 -1.38 13.60
N THR A 79 -7.91 -0.92 14.66
CA THR A 79 -8.50 -0.86 16.01
C THR A 79 -9.38 0.37 16.20
N PHE A 80 -8.91 1.53 15.74
CA PHE A 80 -9.55 2.83 15.97
C PHE A 80 -10.37 3.33 14.78
N GLY A 81 -10.10 2.82 13.57
CA GLY A 81 -10.72 3.25 12.32
C GLY A 81 -12.20 2.88 12.18
N GLY A 82 -12.79 3.37 11.08
CA GLY A 82 -14.22 3.35 10.80
C GLY A 82 -14.64 2.31 9.77
N THR A 83 -13.70 1.58 9.18
CA THR A 83 -13.92 0.67 8.05
C THR A 83 -13.45 -0.76 8.37
N PRO A 84 -14.36 -1.69 8.73
CA PRO A 84 -13.99 -3.03 9.21
C PRO A 84 -13.18 -3.88 8.23
N ALA A 85 -13.40 -3.70 6.92
CA ALA A 85 -12.75 -4.50 5.88
C ALA A 85 -11.46 -3.85 5.34
N GLN A 86 -11.11 -2.66 5.82
CA GLN A 86 -9.97 -1.90 5.30
C GLN A 86 -8.67 -2.36 5.93
N ILE A 87 -7.65 -2.49 5.10
CA ILE A 87 -6.30 -2.82 5.53
C ILE A 87 -5.43 -1.60 5.26
N SER A 88 -4.84 -1.05 6.32
CA SER A 88 -4.05 0.16 6.26
C SER A 88 -2.55 -0.16 6.34
N GLY A 89 -1.75 0.57 5.57
CA GLY A 89 -0.30 0.39 5.51
C GLY A 89 0.32 1.38 4.51
N PRO A 90 1.65 1.29 4.26
CA PRO A 90 2.33 2.12 3.29
C PRO A 90 1.74 1.94 1.90
N THR A 91 1.41 3.05 1.24
CA THR A 91 0.92 3.07 -0.14
C THR A 91 1.88 3.82 -1.06
N GLY A 92 1.79 3.58 -2.37
CA GLY A 92 2.66 4.23 -3.36
C GLY A 92 2.66 5.75 -3.26
N PRO A 93 1.50 6.44 -3.22
CA PRO A 93 1.46 7.90 -3.09
C PRO A 93 2.09 8.41 -1.80
N MET A 94 1.78 7.77 -0.67
CA MET A 94 2.37 8.13 0.62
C MET A 94 3.89 7.92 0.62
N THR A 95 4.37 6.88 -0.06
CA THR A 95 5.80 6.59 -0.24
C THR A 95 6.52 7.70 -1.00
N ILE A 96 5.89 8.23 -2.06
CA ILE A 96 6.46 9.30 -2.88
C ILE A 96 6.46 10.62 -2.12
N ALA A 97 5.36 10.93 -1.44
CA ALA A 97 5.30 12.08 -0.55
C ALA A 97 6.40 11.97 0.52
N MET A 98 6.59 10.79 1.11
CA MET A 98 7.63 10.56 2.10
C MET A 98 9.04 10.70 1.51
N ALA A 99 9.29 10.19 0.30
CA ALA A 99 10.57 10.37 -0.40
C ALA A 99 10.91 11.85 -0.61
N ALA A 100 9.92 12.65 -1.00
CA ALA A 100 10.08 14.10 -1.12
C ALA A 100 10.36 14.76 0.24
N ILE A 101 9.65 14.34 1.29
CA ILE A 101 9.85 14.84 2.66
C ILE A 101 11.26 14.52 3.16
N VAL A 102 11.74 13.28 2.99
CA VAL A 102 13.10 12.87 3.37
C VAL A 102 14.16 13.67 2.61
N THR A 103 13.93 13.95 1.34
CA THR A 103 14.90 14.69 0.52
C THR A 103 14.94 16.18 0.88
N LEU A 104 13.80 16.80 1.14
CA LEU A 104 13.66 18.25 1.24
C LEU A 104 13.60 18.79 2.68
N TYR A 105 13.12 17.99 3.64
CA TYR A 105 12.80 18.44 5.00
C TYR A 105 13.43 17.57 6.10
N ALA A 106 13.69 16.29 5.84
CA ALA A 106 14.08 15.33 6.85
C ALA A 106 15.41 14.62 6.53
N HIS A 107 16.52 15.23 6.93
CA HIS A 107 17.87 14.66 6.78
C HIS A 107 18.19 13.56 7.81
N ASP A 108 17.34 13.38 8.82
CA ASP A 108 17.45 12.37 9.86
C ASP A 108 16.11 11.67 10.11
N LEU A 109 16.16 10.44 10.65
CA LEU A 109 14.96 9.64 10.88
C LEU A 109 14.00 10.29 11.91
N ALA A 110 14.54 11.07 12.85
CA ALA A 110 13.75 11.71 13.89
C ALA A 110 12.86 12.84 13.34
N THR A 111 13.35 13.65 12.40
CA THR A 111 12.51 14.68 11.74
C THR A 111 11.45 14.06 10.84
N ALA A 112 11.81 13.03 10.07
CA ALA A 112 10.87 12.23 9.28
C ALA A 112 9.72 11.69 10.15
N PHE A 113 10.06 11.07 11.29
CA PHE A 113 9.08 10.57 12.25
C PHE A 113 8.21 11.69 12.85
N THR A 114 8.80 12.84 13.14
CA THR A 114 8.08 14.01 13.67
C THR A 114 7.03 14.53 12.68
N ILE A 115 7.38 14.61 11.39
CA ILE A 115 6.44 15.03 10.33
C ILE A 115 5.28 14.04 10.20
N VAL A 116 5.55 12.73 10.23
CA VAL A 116 4.51 11.69 10.18
C VAL A 116 3.59 11.77 11.40
N MET A 117 4.14 11.99 12.60
CA MET A 117 3.34 12.15 13.82
C MET A 117 2.46 13.41 13.76
N LEU A 118 2.99 14.53 13.27
CA LEU A 118 2.21 15.76 13.04
C LEU A 118 1.10 15.53 12.01
N ALA A 119 1.38 14.79 10.94
CA ALA A 119 0.37 14.43 9.94
C ALA A 119 -0.78 13.63 10.59
N GLY A 120 -0.47 12.64 11.42
CA GLY A 120 -1.47 11.88 12.18
C GLY A 120 -2.32 12.75 13.11
N LEU A 121 -1.70 13.71 13.82
CA LEU A 121 -2.44 14.67 14.64
C LEU A 121 -3.38 15.56 13.83
N ILE A 122 -2.96 15.97 12.62
CA ILE A 122 -3.80 16.71 11.69
C ILE A 122 -4.98 15.83 11.22
N GLN A 123 -4.75 14.55 10.88
CA GLN A 123 -5.82 13.62 10.48
C GLN A 123 -6.84 13.42 11.60
N ILE A 124 -6.38 13.17 12.83
CA ILE A 124 -7.23 13.06 14.02
C ILE A 124 -8.07 14.34 14.20
N SER A 125 -7.43 15.52 14.02
CA SER A 125 -8.12 16.81 14.10
C SER A 125 -9.20 16.96 13.01
N LEU A 126 -8.92 16.53 11.78
CA LEU A 126 -9.90 16.52 10.68
C LEU A 126 -11.08 15.57 10.98
N GLY A 127 -10.81 14.44 11.62
CA GLY A 127 -11.85 13.51 12.10
C GLY A 127 -12.76 14.15 13.16
N PHE A 128 -12.19 14.83 14.16
CA PHE A 128 -12.98 15.56 15.16
C PHE A 128 -13.79 16.73 14.59
N LEU A 129 -13.23 17.44 13.60
CA LEU A 129 -13.94 18.49 12.85
C LEU A 129 -15.01 17.94 11.89
N ARG A 130 -15.13 16.61 11.79
CA ARG A 130 -16.06 15.90 10.92
C ARG A 130 -15.89 16.29 9.46
N VAL A 131 -14.65 16.36 9.00
CA VAL A 131 -14.33 16.65 7.59
C VAL A 131 -14.47 15.39 6.73
N GLY A 132 -14.33 14.20 7.30
CA GLY A 132 -14.39 12.93 6.58
C GLY A 132 -15.71 12.71 5.85
N ARG A 133 -16.83 13.17 6.43
CA ARG A 133 -18.16 13.08 5.78
C ARG A 133 -18.21 13.66 4.35
N PHE A 134 -17.32 14.60 4.01
CA PHE A 134 -17.33 15.21 2.68
C PHE A 134 -16.87 14.26 1.57
N VAL A 135 -16.15 13.18 1.90
CA VAL A 135 -15.72 12.18 0.89
C VAL A 135 -16.91 11.43 0.29
N GLY A 136 -18.05 11.34 0.98
CA GLY A 136 -19.27 10.78 0.40
C GLY A 136 -19.81 11.55 -0.82
N TYR A 137 -19.35 12.79 -1.05
CA TYR A 137 -19.72 13.59 -2.22
C TYR A 137 -18.73 13.48 -3.38
N THR A 138 -17.65 12.71 -3.22
CA THR A 138 -16.65 12.55 -4.28
C THR A 138 -17.25 11.76 -5.45
N PRO A 139 -17.31 12.35 -6.67
CA PRO A 139 -17.83 11.65 -7.84
C PRO A 139 -16.97 10.43 -8.18
N TYR A 140 -17.59 9.35 -8.67
CA TYR A 140 -16.88 8.15 -9.10
C TYR A 140 -15.76 8.44 -10.14
N SER A 141 -15.94 9.47 -10.98
CA SER A 141 -14.91 9.91 -11.93
C SER A 141 -13.61 10.37 -11.27
N VAL A 142 -13.69 11.01 -10.10
CA VAL A 142 -12.52 11.46 -9.33
C VAL A 142 -11.83 10.26 -8.70
N ILE A 143 -12.59 9.32 -8.13
CA ILE A 143 -12.05 8.08 -7.54
C ILE A 143 -11.30 7.28 -8.61
N SER A 144 -11.95 7.04 -9.75
CA SER A 144 -11.36 6.32 -10.88
C SER A 144 -10.12 7.04 -11.43
N GLY A 145 -10.16 8.37 -11.54
CA GLY A 145 -9.03 9.17 -12.00
C GLY A 145 -7.84 9.11 -11.04
N PHE A 146 -8.08 9.26 -9.74
CA PHE A 146 -7.05 9.18 -8.70
C PHE A 146 -6.36 7.81 -8.71
N MET A 147 -7.12 6.71 -8.67
CA MET A 147 -6.54 5.36 -8.70
C MET A 147 -5.73 5.09 -9.97
N THR A 148 -6.23 5.54 -11.14
CA THR A 148 -5.51 5.39 -12.41
C THR A 148 -4.22 6.21 -12.42
N GLY A 149 -4.26 7.43 -11.87
CA GLY A 149 -3.09 8.28 -11.70
C GLY A 149 -2.03 7.63 -10.81
N ILE A 150 -2.43 7.05 -9.67
CA ILE A 150 -1.52 6.31 -8.79
C ILE A 150 -0.89 5.13 -9.53
N GLY A 151 -1.68 4.36 -10.29
CA GLY A 151 -1.17 3.24 -11.08
C GLY A 151 -0.13 3.69 -12.12
N ALA A 152 -0.41 4.78 -12.83
CA ALA A 152 0.53 5.36 -13.80
C ALA A 152 1.83 5.83 -13.12
N ILE A 153 1.71 6.51 -11.98
CA ILE A 153 2.85 6.95 -11.17
C ILE A 153 3.70 5.75 -10.73
N ILE A 154 3.08 4.69 -10.19
CA ILE A 154 3.81 3.48 -9.78
C ILE A 154 4.55 2.88 -10.97
N ILE A 155 3.90 2.74 -12.13
CA ILE A 155 4.55 2.24 -13.35
C ILE A 155 5.78 3.09 -13.68
N ILE A 156 5.65 4.42 -13.65
CA ILE A 156 6.76 5.33 -13.95
C ILE A 156 7.96 5.10 -13.04
N LEU A 157 7.72 4.96 -11.73
CA LEU A 157 8.77 4.73 -10.74
C LEU A 157 9.44 3.36 -10.88
N GLN A 158 8.68 2.34 -11.31
CA GLN A 158 9.21 0.99 -11.45
C GLN A 158 10.07 0.79 -12.71
N VAL A 159 9.91 1.61 -13.75
CA VAL A 159 10.71 1.49 -14.99
C VAL A 159 12.21 1.60 -14.70
N VAL A 160 12.64 2.63 -13.97
CA VAL A 160 14.05 2.86 -13.62
C VAL A 160 14.59 1.70 -12.78
N THR A 161 13.78 1.20 -11.84
CA THR A 161 14.15 0.10 -10.94
C THR A 161 14.30 -1.23 -11.69
N ILE A 162 13.39 -1.56 -12.62
CA ILE A 162 13.47 -2.78 -13.43
C ILE A 162 14.68 -2.74 -14.38
N LEU A 163 15.05 -1.57 -14.89
CA LEU A 163 16.24 -1.41 -15.72
C LEU A 163 17.55 -1.49 -14.90
N GLY A 164 17.46 -1.56 -13.58
CA GLY A 164 18.62 -1.66 -12.69
C GLY A 164 19.35 -0.34 -12.45
N ALA A 165 18.69 0.79 -12.68
CA ALA A 165 19.16 2.11 -12.27
C ALA A 165 18.68 2.44 -10.85
N GLU A 166 19.45 3.23 -10.09
CA GLU A 166 19.02 3.60 -8.73
C GLU A 166 17.84 4.57 -8.81
N PRO A 167 16.75 4.31 -8.06
CA PRO A 167 15.66 5.27 -7.99
C PRO A 167 16.17 6.59 -7.44
N ILE A 168 16.05 7.64 -8.24
CA ILE A 168 16.44 8.99 -7.82
C ILE A 168 15.38 9.51 -6.84
N PRO A 169 15.75 10.01 -5.65
CA PRO A 169 14.81 10.64 -4.74
C PRO A 169 14.09 11.80 -5.44
N GLY A 170 12.76 11.77 -5.44
CA GLY A 170 11.96 12.79 -6.11
C GLY A 170 10.63 12.29 -6.68
N GLY A 171 9.92 13.19 -7.36
CA GLY A 171 8.62 12.91 -7.96
C GLY A 171 8.70 12.19 -9.32
N PRO A 172 7.54 11.86 -9.93
CA PRO A 172 7.46 11.11 -11.19
C PRO A 172 8.20 11.78 -12.36
N LEU A 173 8.23 13.11 -12.40
CA LEU A 173 8.92 13.86 -13.47
C LEU A 173 10.44 13.66 -13.44
N VAL A 174 11.04 13.62 -12.24
CA VAL A 174 12.47 13.36 -12.06
C VAL A 174 12.82 11.96 -12.57
N GLN A 175 11.93 11.00 -12.30
CA GLN A 175 12.10 9.61 -12.68
C GLN A 175 11.99 9.42 -14.20
N ILE A 176 11.07 10.13 -14.86
CA ILE A 176 10.99 10.15 -16.34
C ILE A 176 12.27 10.73 -16.95
N ALA A 177 12.83 11.79 -16.36
CA ALA A 177 14.07 12.39 -16.84
C ALA A 177 15.27 11.42 -16.79
N ALA A 178 15.24 10.43 -15.89
CA ALA A 178 16.26 9.38 -15.77
C ALA A 178 16.09 8.22 -16.77
N TRP A 179 14.94 8.13 -17.47
CA TRP A 179 14.69 7.02 -18.39
C TRP A 179 15.70 6.89 -19.53
N PRO A 180 16.12 7.96 -20.23
CA PRO A 180 17.05 7.83 -21.35
C PRO A 180 18.36 7.17 -20.93
N GLU A 181 18.89 7.52 -19.75
CA GLU A 181 20.11 6.95 -19.20
C GLU A 181 19.91 5.51 -18.74
N ALA A 182 18.82 5.22 -18.04
CA ALA A 182 18.48 3.87 -17.59
C ALA A 182 18.24 2.90 -18.75
N ILE A 183 17.66 3.37 -19.86
CA ILE A 183 17.46 2.59 -21.09
C ILE A 183 18.78 2.37 -21.83
N ALA A 184 19.69 3.34 -21.80
CA ALA A 184 20.98 3.22 -22.46
C ALA A 184 21.92 2.22 -21.75
N ASN A 185 21.85 2.12 -20.42
CA ASN A 185 22.73 1.26 -19.63
C ASN A 185 21.94 0.36 -18.65
N PRO A 186 21.14 -0.60 -19.15
CA PRO A 186 20.39 -1.50 -18.27
C PRO A 186 21.31 -2.52 -17.60
N ASN A 187 21.09 -2.79 -16.31
CA ASN A 187 21.69 -3.96 -15.67
C ASN A 187 20.91 -5.22 -16.11
N PRO A 188 21.52 -6.16 -16.86
CA PRO A 188 20.82 -7.33 -17.37
C PRO A 188 20.30 -8.25 -16.24
N HIS A 189 20.99 -8.29 -15.10
CA HIS A 189 20.59 -9.13 -13.97
C HIS A 189 19.34 -8.59 -13.28
N ASP A 190 19.28 -7.28 -13.02
CA ASP A 190 18.09 -6.63 -12.43
C ASP A 190 16.89 -6.72 -13.37
N LEU A 191 17.12 -6.50 -14.67
CA LEU A 191 16.10 -6.63 -15.70
C LEU A 191 15.54 -8.06 -15.75
N ALA A 192 16.40 -9.08 -15.69
CA ALA A 192 15.98 -10.46 -15.66
C ALA A 192 15.12 -10.76 -14.41
N VAL A 193 15.56 -10.35 -13.22
CA VAL A 193 14.77 -10.53 -11.98
C VAL A 193 13.43 -9.81 -12.08
N GLY A 194 13.40 -8.56 -12.54
CA GLY A 194 12.18 -7.78 -12.71
C GLY A 194 11.19 -8.40 -13.69
N LEU A 195 11.67 -8.86 -14.85
CA LEU A 195 10.84 -9.53 -15.85
C LEU A 195 10.31 -10.88 -15.36
N ILE A 196 11.13 -11.66 -14.63
CA ILE A 196 10.70 -12.92 -14.01
C ILE A 196 9.63 -12.66 -12.95
N ALA A 197 9.83 -11.66 -12.08
CA ALA A 197 8.84 -11.27 -11.08
C ALA A 197 7.51 -10.84 -11.71
N LEU A 198 7.57 -10.05 -12.79
CA LEU A 198 6.40 -9.63 -13.55
C LEU A 198 5.71 -10.83 -14.23
N ALA A 199 6.47 -11.73 -14.84
CA ALA A 199 5.95 -12.95 -15.46
C ALA A 199 5.27 -13.86 -14.42
N ILE A 200 5.87 -14.01 -13.24
CA ILE A 200 5.25 -14.71 -12.11
C ILE A 200 3.91 -14.04 -11.78
N CYS A 201 3.89 -12.72 -11.56
CA CYS A 201 2.65 -12.01 -11.20
C CYS A 201 1.52 -12.16 -12.23
N ILE A 202 1.83 -12.13 -13.53
CA ILE A 202 0.85 -12.25 -14.61
C ILE A 202 0.39 -13.70 -14.80
N PHE A 203 1.35 -14.62 -14.96
CA PHE A 203 1.08 -16.01 -15.35
C PHE A 203 0.87 -16.96 -14.17
N TRP A 204 0.91 -16.47 -12.91
CA TRP A 204 0.72 -17.31 -11.73
C TRP A 204 -0.61 -18.07 -11.80
N PRO A 205 -0.61 -19.41 -11.71
CA PRO A 205 -1.81 -20.21 -11.91
C PRO A 205 -2.86 -19.91 -10.84
N ARG A 206 -4.11 -19.68 -11.28
CA ARG A 206 -5.24 -19.36 -10.40
C ARG A 206 -5.47 -20.40 -9.29
N ARG A 207 -5.12 -21.67 -9.54
CA ARG A 207 -5.25 -22.75 -8.55
C ARG A 207 -4.28 -22.63 -7.37
N ILE A 208 -3.11 -22.01 -7.57
CA ILE A 208 -2.08 -21.83 -6.54
C ILE A 208 -2.24 -20.48 -5.83
N ARG A 209 -2.82 -19.47 -6.51
CA ARG A 209 -3.10 -18.12 -5.94
C ARG A 209 -3.81 -18.15 -4.58
N ARG A 210 -4.62 -19.18 -4.30
CA ARG A 210 -5.33 -19.36 -3.01
C ARG A 210 -4.42 -19.69 -1.82
N PHE A 211 -3.23 -20.23 -2.08
CA PHE A 211 -2.27 -20.66 -1.05
C PHE A 211 -1.04 -19.77 -1.02
N LEU A 212 -0.54 -19.39 -2.20
CA LEU A 212 0.63 -18.54 -2.33
C LEU A 212 0.30 -17.34 -3.25
N PRO A 213 0.14 -16.13 -2.69
CA PRO A 213 -0.09 -14.93 -3.47
C PRO A 213 1.05 -14.67 -4.47
N PRO A 214 0.73 -14.16 -5.68
CA PRO A 214 1.70 -13.96 -6.74
C PRO A 214 2.87 -13.05 -6.33
N ALA A 215 2.61 -12.00 -5.55
CA ALA A 215 3.65 -11.09 -5.07
C ALA A 215 4.66 -11.79 -4.13
N LEU A 216 4.18 -12.66 -3.24
CA LEU A 216 5.07 -13.44 -2.36
C LEU A 216 5.83 -14.52 -3.15
N ALA A 217 5.19 -15.16 -4.12
CA ALA A 217 5.86 -16.09 -5.03
C ALA A 217 6.97 -15.38 -5.82
N ALA A 218 6.70 -14.19 -6.36
CA ALA A 218 7.67 -13.39 -7.09
C ALA A 218 8.86 -13.01 -6.20
N LEU A 219 8.60 -12.57 -4.95
CA LEU A 219 9.66 -12.28 -3.99
C LEU A 219 10.51 -13.51 -3.69
N THR A 220 9.90 -14.61 -3.26
CA THR A 220 10.62 -15.83 -2.86
C THR A 220 11.40 -16.48 -4.00
N ILE A 221 10.77 -16.67 -5.16
CA ILE A 221 11.40 -17.27 -6.34
C ILE A 221 12.46 -16.32 -6.90
N GLY A 222 12.18 -15.02 -6.96
CA GLY A 222 13.14 -14.00 -7.39
C GLY A 222 14.39 -13.98 -6.52
N THR A 223 14.24 -14.04 -5.19
CA THR A 223 15.37 -14.15 -4.26
C THR A 223 16.17 -15.43 -4.49
N CYS A 224 15.52 -16.59 -4.65
CA CYS A 224 16.23 -17.84 -4.95
C CYS A 224 17.05 -17.74 -6.25
N ILE A 225 16.45 -17.20 -7.32
CA ILE A 225 17.13 -17.06 -8.62
C ILE A 225 18.31 -16.07 -8.49
N ALA A 226 18.14 -14.97 -7.76
CA ALA A 226 19.20 -14.01 -7.50
C ALA A 226 20.38 -14.64 -6.76
N LEU A 227 20.13 -15.49 -5.76
CA LEU A 227 21.18 -16.15 -4.97
C LEU A 227 21.97 -17.23 -5.73
N PHE A 228 21.35 -17.92 -6.70
CA PHE A 228 21.97 -19.06 -7.38
C PHE A 228 22.40 -18.78 -8.82
N GLY A 229 21.89 -17.72 -9.46
CA GLY A 229 22.10 -17.50 -10.90
C GLY A 229 22.32 -16.06 -11.34
N LEU A 230 22.03 -15.05 -10.50
CA LEU A 230 22.14 -13.63 -10.86
C LEU A 230 22.83 -12.83 -9.75
N ASN A 231 24.07 -13.18 -9.43
CA ASN A 231 24.82 -12.63 -8.29
C ASN A 231 25.12 -11.12 -8.39
N GLU A 232 25.02 -10.52 -9.57
CA GLU A 232 25.18 -9.08 -9.79
C GLU A 232 23.86 -8.30 -9.70
N ALA A 233 22.74 -8.98 -9.42
CA ALA A 233 21.48 -8.31 -9.14
C ALA A 233 21.57 -7.54 -7.81
N ARG A 234 20.95 -6.37 -7.78
CA ARG A 234 20.90 -5.52 -6.59
C ARG A 234 20.12 -6.20 -5.49
N THR A 235 20.69 -6.19 -4.29
CA THR A 235 20.07 -6.76 -3.09
C THR A 235 19.73 -5.65 -2.10
N MET A 236 18.69 -5.86 -1.29
CA MET A 236 18.24 -4.91 -0.27
C MET A 236 19.19 -4.82 0.95
N GLY A 237 20.34 -5.51 0.92
CA GLY A 237 21.29 -5.58 2.03
C GLY A 237 20.73 -6.34 3.25
N ALA A 238 21.45 -6.26 4.37
CA ALA A 238 21.02 -6.86 5.62
C ALA A 238 19.87 -6.04 6.24
N ILE A 239 18.73 -6.70 6.49
CA ILE A 239 17.63 -6.11 7.25
C ILE A 239 17.93 -6.35 8.74
N PRO A 240 18.23 -5.31 9.54
CA PRO A 240 18.54 -5.49 10.95
C PRO A 240 17.34 -6.11 11.67
N ALA A 241 17.59 -7.20 12.39
CA ALA A 241 16.59 -7.86 13.20
C ALA A 241 16.56 -7.21 14.60
N GLY A 242 15.41 -6.69 14.99
CA GLY A 242 15.23 -6.08 16.31
C GLY A 242 14.17 -4.99 16.28
N LEU A 243 13.68 -4.62 17.47
CA LEU A 243 12.77 -3.48 17.60
C LEU A 243 13.51 -2.19 17.23
N PRO A 244 12.86 -1.27 16.49
CA PRO A 244 13.45 0.01 16.16
C PRO A 244 13.71 0.79 17.46
N ALA A 245 14.82 1.52 17.52
CA ALA A 245 15.09 2.42 18.62
C ALA A 245 13.95 3.45 18.70
N PHE A 246 13.41 3.65 19.90
CA PHE A 246 12.37 4.66 20.10
C PHE A 246 12.97 6.05 19.88
N GLN A 247 12.53 6.73 18.83
CA GLN A 247 12.96 8.09 18.51
C GLN A 247 12.04 9.09 19.20
N VAL A 248 12.61 10.01 19.96
CA VAL A 248 11.85 11.11 20.56
C VAL A 248 11.62 12.17 19.47
N PRO A 249 10.37 12.61 19.25
CA PRO A 249 10.08 13.62 18.23
C PRO A 249 10.78 14.94 18.55
N GLN A 250 11.34 15.58 17.53
CA GLN A 250 12.03 16.86 17.67
C GLN A 250 11.01 18.01 17.62
N ILE A 251 10.38 18.27 18.77
CA ILE A 251 9.35 19.31 18.90
C ILE A 251 10.03 20.62 19.35
N GLY A 252 10.67 21.32 18.41
CA GLY A 252 11.11 22.70 18.60
C GLY A 252 10.07 23.68 18.06
N LEU A 253 9.71 24.74 18.81
CA LEU A 253 8.73 25.73 18.34
C LEU A 253 9.14 26.40 17.01
N GLU A 254 10.43 26.57 16.76
CA GLU A 254 10.95 27.11 15.50
C GLU A 254 10.84 26.10 14.33
N SER A 255 10.91 24.80 14.63
CA SER A 255 10.91 23.71 13.65
C SER A 255 9.49 23.28 13.24
N ILE A 256 8.50 23.45 14.12
CA ILE A 256 7.09 23.08 13.83
C ILE A 256 6.56 23.81 12.60
N GLY A 257 6.87 25.10 12.45
CA GLY A 257 6.44 25.88 11.28
C GLY A 257 6.97 25.30 9.96
N HIS A 258 8.20 24.79 9.97
CA HIS A 258 8.83 24.16 8.81
C HIS A 258 8.25 22.76 8.51
N PHE A 259 7.82 22.03 9.54
CA PHE A 259 7.23 20.70 9.40
C PHE A 259 5.73 20.71 9.10
N LEU A 260 5.05 21.85 9.29
CA LEU A 260 3.61 21.93 9.14
C LEU A 260 3.15 21.72 7.70
N GLU A 261 3.83 22.34 6.72
CA GLU A 261 3.52 22.17 5.29
C GLU A 261 3.63 20.71 4.84
N PRO A 262 4.78 20.00 5.02
CA PRO A 262 4.88 18.60 4.64
C PRO A 262 3.93 17.69 5.42
N ALA A 263 3.70 17.97 6.72
CA ALA A 263 2.74 17.21 7.53
C ALA A 263 1.30 17.38 7.02
N LEU A 264 0.91 18.57 6.59
CA LEU A 264 -0.41 18.86 6.03
C LEU A 264 -0.61 18.13 4.70
N ILE A 265 0.40 18.15 3.81
CA ILE A 265 0.37 17.40 2.55
C ILE A 265 0.17 15.92 2.83
N LEU A 266 0.97 15.35 3.74
CA LEU A 266 0.91 13.94 4.08
C LEU A 266 -0.43 13.56 4.73
N ALA A 267 -0.96 14.41 5.64
CA ALA A 267 -2.25 14.21 6.29
C ALA A 267 -3.41 14.22 5.30
N LEU A 268 -3.44 15.19 4.38
CA LEU A 268 -4.48 15.28 3.36
C LEU A 268 -4.41 14.12 2.37
N LEU A 269 -3.21 13.78 1.90
CA LEU A 269 -3.01 12.66 1.00
C LEU A 269 -3.46 11.34 1.65
N GLY A 270 -3.06 11.09 2.90
CA GLY A 270 -3.45 9.91 3.65
C GLY A 270 -4.95 9.85 3.93
N SER A 271 -5.57 10.99 4.23
CA SER A 271 -7.02 11.10 4.42
C SER A 271 -7.78 10.73 3.15
N ILE A 272 -7.34 11.23 1.99
CA ILE A 272 -7.96 10.93 0.71
C ILE A 272 -7.78 9.45 0.37
N ASP A 273 -6.57 8.91 0.48
CA ASP A 273 -6.26 7.52 0.14
C ASP A 273 -7.05 6.54 1.02
N SER A 274 -7.10 6.80 2.33
CA SER A 274 -7.88 5.99 3.27
C SER A 274 -9.37 6.03 2.95
N LEU A 275 -9.98 7.21 2.86
CA LEU A 275 -11.43 7.34 2.67
C LEU A 275 -11.90 6.86 1.29
N LEU A 276 -11.11 7.06 0.23
CA LEU A 276 -11.41 6.49 -1.08
C LEU A 276 -11.31 4.96 -1.07
N THR A 277 -10.36 4.40 -0.33
CA THR A 277 -10.28 2.96 -0.11
C THR A 277 -11.50 2.45 0.67
N SER A 278 -11.99 3.19 1.66
CA SER A 278 -13.22 2.85 2.39
C SER A 278 -14.44 2.82 1.47
N LEU A 279 -14.57 3.75 0.53
CA LEU A 279 -15.65 3.75 -0.46
C LEU A 279 -15.62 2.51 -1.37
N ILE A 280 -14.43 2.06 -1.74
CA ILE A 280 -14.27 0.83 -2.55
C ILE A 280 -14.63 -0.38 -1.70
N ALA A 281 -14.17 -0.44 -0.45
CA ALA A 281 -14.53 -1.52 0.47
C ALA A 281 -16.05 -1.61 0.62
N ASP A 282 -16.72 -0.49 0.91
CA ASP A 282 -18.18 -0.38 1.00
C ASP A 282 -18.89 -0.85 -0.27
N SER A 283 -18.37 -0.52 -1.45
CA SER A 283 -18.96 -0.95 -2.72
C SER A 283 -18.91 -2.47 -2.91
N GLN A 284 -17.86 -3.14 -2.39
CA GLN A 284 -17.67 -4.59 -2.49
C GLN A 284 -18.44 -5.34 -1.41
N THR A 285 -18.43 -4.85 -0.17
CA THR A 285 -19.09 -5.47 0.99
C THR A 285 -20.57 -5.10 1.08
N ARG A 286 -21.01 -4.07 0.35
CA ARG A 286 -22.35 -3.45 0.44
C ARG A 286 -22.67 -2.93 1.86
N THR A 287 -21.64 -2.47 2.57
CA THR A 287 -21.75 -1.84 3.89
C THR A 287 -21.54 -0.33 3.81
N ARG A 288 -21.52 0.33 4.97
CA ARG A 288 -21.10 1.73 5.11
C ARG A 288 -20.05 1.86 6.18
N HIS A 289 -19.00 2.62 5.90
CA HIS A 289 -17.99 3.01 6.88
C HIS A 289 -18.38 4.28 7.64
N ASN A 290 -17.64 4.57 8.73
CA ASN A 290 -17.67 5.87 9.39
C ASN A 290 -16.42 6.68 9.00
N PRO A 291 -16.53 7.69 8.13
CA PRO A 291 -15.36 8.40 7.60
C PRO A 291 -14.63 9.24 8.65
N ASP A 292 -15.36 9.83 9.61
CA ASP A 292 -14.73 10.66 10.64
C ASP A 292 -13.94 9.79 11.63
N ARG A 293 -14.43 8.59 11.92
CA ARG A 293 -13.71 7.60 12.71
C ARG A 293 -12.51 7.02 11.96
N GLU A 294 -12.63 6.85 10.64
CA GLU A 294 -11.51 6.44 9.79
C GLU A 294 -10.36 7.45 9.79
N LEU A 295 -10.64 8.75 9.89
CA LEU A 295 -9.60 9.78 10.02
C LEU A 295 -8.92 9.81 11.40
N VAL A 296 -9.60 9.34 12.44
CA VAL A 296 -9.06 9.28 13.81
C VAL A 296 -8.18 8.05 14.01
N GLY A 297 -8.50 6.93 13.34
CA GLY A 297 -7.75 5.68 13.47
C GLY A 297 -6.48 5.64 12.65
#